data_AF-A0A7Y4U2I7-F1
#
_entry.id   AF-A0A7Y4U2I7-F1
#
_cell.length_a   1.000
_cell.length_b   1.000
_cell.length_c   1.000
_cell.angle_alpha   90.00
_cell.angle_beta   90.00
_cell.angle_gamma   90.00
#
_symmetry.space_group_name_H-M   'P 1'
#
loop_
_entity.id
_entity.type
_entity.pdbx_description
1 polymer ?
#
loop_
_entity_poly.entity_id
_entity_poly.type
_entity_poly.pdbx_seq_one_letter_code
_entity_poly.pdbx_strand_id
1 'polypeptide(L)'
;AGLLAGDIEIANMAFMGCPALVRSYATVARKIDAIARDPNIEGLLFSWPEWVSGIRHFGERIIPLLACRRGWEPATMGGLRGSGRPSHSG
;
A
#
# COMPACT_ATOMS: atom_id res chain seq x y z
N ALA A 1 10.76 -24.53 -21.69
CA ALA A 1 9.86 -23.52 -22.26
C ALA A 1 8.50 -23.52 -21.56
N GLY A 2 8.44 -23.16 -20.27
CA GLY A 2 7.19 -23.24 -19.49
C GLY A 2 7.07 -22.34 -18.26
N LEU A 3 8.05 -21.48 -17.98
CA LEU A 3 8.01 -20.61 -16.78
C LEU A 3 7.38 -19.23 -17.04
N LEU A 4 7.04 -18.90 -18.29
CA LEU A 4 6.53 -17.57 -18.68
C LEU A 4 5.02 -17.52 -18.96
N ALA A 5 4.31 -18.63 -18.74
CA ALA A 5 2.85 -18.71 -18.90
C ALA A 5 2.10 -18.71 -17.56
N GLY A 6 2.79 -18.36 -16.47
CA GLY A 6 2.20 -18.18 -15.14
C GLY A 6 1.69 -16.76 -14.94
N ASP A 7 0.59 -16.65 -14.20
CA ASP A 7 -0.04 -15.40 -13.77
C ASP A 7 1.01 -14.32 -13.46
N ILE A 8 0.86 -13.12 -14.02
CA ILE A 8 1.83 -12.01 -13.85
C ILE A 8 2.11 -11.78 -12.37
N GLU A 9 1.12 -12.02 -11.51
CA GLU A 9 1.23 -11.95 -10.05
C GLU A 9 2.21 -12.97 -9.46
N ILE A 10 2.23 -14.20 -9.99
CA ILE A 10 3.17 -15.26 -9.56
C ILE A 10 4.58 -14.94 -10.04
N ALA A 11 4.72 -14.49 -11.28
CA ALA A 11 6.02 -14.08 -11.83
C ALA A 11 6.61 -12.88 -11.06
N ASN A 12 5.77 -11.96 -10.63
CA ASN A 12 6.12 -10.78 -9.84
C ASN A 12 6.57 -11.14 -8.40
N MET A 13 5.97 -12.17 -7.79
CA MET A 13 6.42 -12.72 -6.50
C MET A 13 7.74 -13.51 -6.62
N ALA A 14 8.05 -14.03 -7.80
CA ALA A 14 9.19 -14.91 -8.04
C ALA A 14 10.50 -14.20 -8.41
N PHE A 15 10.47 -12.96 -8.92
CA PHE A 15 11.68 -12.33 -9.49
C PHE A 15 12.36 -11.27 -8.62
N MET A 16 11.67 -10.53 -7.75
CA MET A 16 12.32 -9.64 -6.76
C MET A 16 11.37 -9.39 -5.59
N GLY A 17 11.87 -9.29 -4.36
CA GLY A 17 11.09 -9.14 -3.12
C GLY A 17 10.24 -7.87 -2.97
N CYS A 18 9.90 -7.17 -4.06
CA CYS A 18 8.98 -6.04 -4.09
C CYS A 18 7.85 -6.36 -5.09
N PRO A 19 6.67 -6.81 -4.62
CA PRO A 19 5.55 -7.10 -5.51
C PRO A 19 5.05 -5.81 -6.17
N ALA A 20 5.13 -5.74 -7.50
CA ALA A 20 4.52 -4.67 -8.28
C ALA A 20 2.98 -4.72 -8.26
N LEU A 21 2.34 -3.62 -7.87
CA LEU A 21 0.88 -3.49 -7.92
C LEU A 21 0.45 -2.83 -9.23
N VAL A 22 0.15 -3.64 -10.26
CA VAL A 22 -0.14 -3.15 -11.62
C VAL A 22 -1.57 -3.47 -12.05
N ARG A 23 -2.41 -2.43 -12.25
CA ARG A 23 -3.68 -2.43 -13.00
C ARG A 23 -4.37 -1.07 -12.88
N SER A 24 -5.69 -1.00 -13.09
CA SER A 24 -6.53 0.13 -12.70
C SER A 24 -6.32 0.55 -11.24
N TYR A 25 -6.49 1.85 -10.95
CA TYR A 25 -6.35 2.41 -9.60
C TYR A 25 -7.23 1.70 -8.55
N ALA A 26 -8.45 1.32 -8.92
CA ALA A 26 -9.35 0.56 -8.04
C ALA A 26 -8.81 -0.84 -7.70
N THR A 27 -8.14 -1.50 -8.65
CA THR A 27 -7.51 -2.80 -8.39
C THR A 27 -6.33 -2.64 -7.43
N VAL A 28 -5.50 -1.61 -7.63
CA VAL A 28 -4.39 -1.31 -6.74
C VAL A 28 -4.88 -1.01 -5.33
N ALA A 29 -5.90 -0.16 -5.18
CA ALA A 29 -6.53 0.13 -3.89
C ALA A 29 -7.03 -1.13 -3.17
N ARG A 30 -7.76 -2.01 -3.88
CA ARG A 30 -8.24 -3.28 -3.32
C ARG A 30 -7.10 -4.20 -2.86
N LYS A 31 -5.99 -4.25 -3.60
CA LYS A 31 -4.80 -5.04 -3.21
C LYS A 31 -4.14 -4.46 -1.97
N ILE A 32 -4.01 -3.13 -1.87
CA ILE A 32 -3.50 -2.46 -0.66
C ILE A 32 -4.41 -2.75 0.53
N ASP A 33 -5.73 -2.64 0.37
CA ASP A 33 -6.69 -2.98 1.43
C ASP A 33 -6.63 -4.46 1.84
N ALA A 34 -6.30 -5.38 0.91
CA ALA A 34 -6.10 -6.78 1.24
C ALA A 34 -4.83 -6.99 2.07
N ILE A 35 -3.73 -6.33 1.70
CA ILE A 35 -2.47 -6.39 2.43
C ILE A 35 -2.62 -5.79 3.85
N ALA A 36 -3.32 -4.64 3.97
CA ALA A 36 -3.54 -3.97 5.25
C ALA A 36 -4.40 -4.76 6.25
N ARG A 37 -5.04 -5.87 5.83
CA ARG A 37 -5.76 -6.77 6.73
C ARG A 37 -4.85 -7.78 7.44
N ASP A 38 -3.61 -7.96 6.97
CA ASP A 38 -2.65 -8.82 7.64
C ASP A 38 -2.13 -8.10 8.91
N PRO A 39 -2.39 -8.65 10.11
CA PRO A 39 -1.97 -8.03 11.37
C PRO A 39 -0.45 -7.96 11.54
N ASN A 40 0.34 -8.66 10.71
CA ASN A 40 1.80 -8.65 10.76
C ASN A 40 2.42 -7.60 9.82
N ILE A 41 1.60 -6.82 9.10
CA ILE A 41 2.07 -5.80 8.16
C ILE A 41 1.75 -4.41 8.71
N GLU A 42 2.76 -3.74 9.24
CA GLU A 42 2.62 -2.41 9.84
C GLU A 42 2.73 -1.26 8.83
N GLY A 43 3.28 -1.53 7.64
CA GLY A 43 3.50 -0.49 6.64
C GLY A 43 3.88 -1.02 5.26
N LEU A 44 3.80 -0.14 4.28
CA LEU A 44 4.16 -0.41 2.89
C LEU A 44 5.16 0.64 2.39
N LEU A 45 6.22 0.19 1.75
CA LEU A 45 7.15 1.03 1.01
C LEU A 45 6.79 0.97 -0.48
N PHE A 46 6.54 2.13 -1.08
CA PHE A 46 6.25 2.21 -2.51
C PHE A 46 7.47 2.74 -3.29
N SER A 47 7.81 2.04 -4.36
CA SER A 47 8.80 2.46 -5.35
C SER A 47 8.10 2.76 -6.67
N TRP A 48 8.43 3.89 -7.28
CA TRP A 48 7.79 4.37 -8.51
C TRP A 48 8.80 4.37 -9.66
N PRO A 49 8.54 3.66 -10.77
CA PRO A 49 9.37 3.77 -11.98
C PRO A 49 9.36 5.20 -12.52
N GLU A 50 8.17 5.82 -12.56
CA GLU A 50 7.97 7.22 -12.88
C GLU A 50 7.58 7.97 -11.61
N TRP A 51 8.54 8.68 -11.03
CA TRP A 51 8.40 9.30 -9.72
C TRP A 51 7.21 10.28 -9.64
N VAL A 52 7.24 11.35 -10.43
CA VAL A 52 6.30 12.48 -10.27
C VAL A 52 4.87 12.05 -10.59
N SER A 53 4.65 11.37 -11.71
CA SER A 53 3.32 10.92 -12.11
C SER A 53 2.82 9.79 -11.22
N GLY A 54 3.70 8.87 -10.79
CA GLY A 54 3.38 7.79 -9.86
C GLY A 54 2.85 8.31 -8.52
N ILE A 55 3.56 9.25 -7.91
CA ILE A 55 3.15 9.87 -6.64
C ILE A 55 1.82 10.63 -6.80
N ARG A 56 1.65 11.41 -7.87
CA ARG A 56 0.39 12.14 -8.13
C ARG A 56 -0.79 11.20 -8.31
N HIS A 57 -0.67 10.19 -9.16
CA HIS A 57 -1.72 9.19 -9.34
C HIS A 57 -2.05 8.47 -8.04
N PHE A 58 -1.04 8.13 -7.24
CA PHE A 58 -1.26 7.51 -5.94
C PHE A 58 -2.07 8.42 -5.01
N GLY A 59 -1.62 9.66 -4.84
CA GLY A 59 -2.26 10.63 -3.96
C GLY A 59 -3.68 11.02 -4.39
N GLU A 60 -3.88 11.26 -5.68
CA GLU A 60 -5.13 11.83 -6.21
C GLU A 60 -6.14 10.76 -6.61
N ARG A 61 -5.70 9.55 -7.00
CA ARG A 61 -6.57 8.51 -7.58
C ARG A 61 -6.68 7.26 -6.72
N ILE A 62 -5.62 6.88 -5.99
CA ILE A 62 -5.61 5.64 -5.21
C ILE A 62 -5.99 5.90 -3.75
N ILE A 63 -5.36 6.87 -3.08
CA ILE A 63 -5.65 7.18 -1.66
C ILE A 63 -7.16 7.37 -1.38
N PRO A 64 -7.94 8.09 -2.21
CA PRO A 64 -9.38 8.25 -1.98
C PRO A 64 -10.18 6.94 -2.02
N LEU A 65 -9.63 5.89 -2.63
CA LEU A 65 -10.27 4.59 -2.78
C LEU A 65 -9.90 3.62 -1.65
N LEU A 66 -8.91 3.95 -0.81
CA LEU A 66 -8.42 3.06 0.26
C LEU A 66 -9.41 2.98 1.42
N ALA A 67 -9.99 1.80 1.64
CA ALA A 67 -10.85 1.55 2.80
C ALA A 67 -10.06 1.55 4.11
N CYS A 68 -8.83 1.03 4.10
CA CYS A 68 -7.94 0.96 5.27
C CYS A 68 -7.53 2.34 5.80
N ARG A 69 -7.74 3.40 5.03
CA ARG A 69 -7.46 4.79 5.41
C ARG A 69 -8.69 5.59 5.83
N ARG A 70 -9.89 5.00 5.82
CA ARG A 70 -11.09 5.69 6.28
C ARG A 70 -10.93 6.08 7.76
N GLY A 71 -11.14 7.36 8.06
CA GLY A 71 -10.94 7.89 9.42
C GLY A 71 -9.49 8.21 9.77
N TRP A 72 -8.53 8.02 8.84
CA TRP A 72 -7.19 8.58 9.00
C TRP A 72 -7.23 10.08 8.78
N GLU A 73 -7.11 10.86 9.85
CA GLU A 73 -6.85 12.29 9.74
C GLU A 73 -5.41 12.48 9.28
N PRO A 74 -5.16 13.30 8.24
CA PRO A 74 -3.79 13.66 7.90
C PRO A 74 -3.19 14.33 9.12
N ALA A 75 -2.15 13.71 9.69
CA ALA A 75 -1.42 14.32 10.78
C ALA A 75 -1.04 15.74 10.33
N THR A 76 -1.60 16.75 11.00
CA THR A 76 -1.09 18.11 10.93
C THR A 76 0.42 17.97 11.11
N MET A 77 1.20 18.62 10.23
CA MET A 77 2.65 18.43 10.05
C MET A 77 3.50 18.84 11.29
N GLY A 78 2.99 18.65 12.51
CA GLY A 78 3.67 18.72 13.82
C GLY A 78 3.47 17.46 14.68
N GLY A 79 2.81 16.41 14.18
CA GLY A 79 2.48 15.18 14.95
C GLY A 79 3.56 14.10 15.02
N LEU A 80 4.82 14.36 14.64
CA LEU A 80 5.92 13.39 14.80
C LEU A 80 6.38 13.24 16.27
N ARG A 81 5.69 13.84 17.25
CA ARG A 81 5.85 13.52 18.67
C ARG A 81 4.82 12.47 19.08
N GLY A 82 5.26 11.22 19.07
CA GLY A 82 4.77 10.08 19.87
C GLY A 82 3.26 10.01 20.10
N SER A 83 2.56 9.24 19.27
CA SER A 83 1.27 8.68 19.67
C SER A 83 1.50 7.68 20.80
N GLY A 84 1.17 8.09 22.02
CA GLY A 84 1.07 7.20 23.17
C GLY A 84 0.08 6.07 22.87
N ARG A 85 0.50 4.83 23.09
CA ARG A 85 -0.43 3.70 23.26
C ARG A 85 -1.42 4.06 24.37
N PRO A 86 -2.72 3.75 24.23
CA PRO A 86 -3.63 3.80 25.36
C PRO A 86 -3.19 2.77 26.40
N SER A 87 -2.90 3.23 27.61
CA SER A 87 -2.66 2.40 28.78
C SER A 87 -3.95 1.67 29.16
N HIS A 88 -4.01 0.37 28.92
CA HIS A 88 -5.00 -0.48 29.58
C HIS A 88 -4.43 -0.90 30.94
N SER A 89 -4.94 -0.27 32.00
CA SER A 89 -4.80 -0.76 33.38
C SER A 89 -6.09 -0.46 34.12
N GLY A 90 -6.90 -1.50 34.29
CA GLY A 90 -8.06 -1.60 35.17
C GLY A 90 -8.13 -3.04 35.63
#